data_AF-A0A922XCN1-F1
#
_entry.id   AF-A0A922XCN1-F1
#
_cell.length_a   1.000
_cell.length_b   1.000
_cell.length_c   1.000
_cell.angle_alpha   90.00
_cell.angle_beta   90.00
_cell.angle_gamma   90.00
#
_symmetry.space_group_name_H-M   'P 1'
#
loop_
_entity.id
_entity.type
_entity.pdbx_description
1 polymer ?
#
loop_
_entity_poly.entity_id
_entity_poly.type
_entity_poly.pdbx_seq_one_letter_code
_entity_poly.pdbx_strand_id
1 'polypeptide(L)'
;MPGPNRDNAPETGPTIIRVNPPNPWKSASYSSPSSSSSRHHRLSPHPNGISMILRRWFFIAAAVVVAALGTRSACAAEAADAGDAPHVVFVTGDDEYSSELSMPMLAAILEKRYGVKTTVLYAENDKGERDRHANSIPGLEALRDADLAVFYMRFRQLPQEQLDEIVKYAESGRPIVGLRTSSHAFNYPGPPQDRWNAEFPMTYFGHKWISHYGHGNTTEAYVVESEAKADNPILRGVAPQEWLNSWLYVVNDGDVKLPEDCKVLLVGDATKGTEPGGEKFGNREPMTWTRELPTKEGSVQRVFFTTLGHPRDFLKEAPRRLLVNAILWGLGREEAIPAGGTDVEFVGEYVPPDPH
;
A
#
# COMPACT_ATOMS: atom_id res chain seq x y z
N MET A 1 54.62 -36.73 -10.53
CA MET A 1 54.31 -38.00 -9.83
C MET A 1 54.73 -37.81 -8.38
N PRO A 2 53.86 -38.03 -7.37
CA PRO A 2 52.49 -38.55 -7.43
C PRO A 2 51.42 -37.46 -7.23
N GLY A 3 50.19 -37.78 -7.66
CA GLY A 3 49.01 -36.92 -7.62
C GLY A 3 48.10 -37.15 -6.41
N PRO A 4 46.76 -37.15 -6.60
CA PRO A 4 45.86 -36.16 -6.03
C PRO A 4 45.03 -36.71 -4.85
N ASN A 5 44.37 -35.83 -4.08
CA ASN A 5 43.19 -36.24 -3.34
C ASN A 5 42.04 -35.24 -3.50
N ARG A 6 40.86 -35.82 -3.66
CA ARG A 6 39.57 -35.25 -4.04
C ARG A 6 38.73 -34.89 -2.81
N ASP A 7 37.69 -34.10 -3.09
CA ASP A 7 36.39 -34.03 -2.42
C ASP A 7 36.32 -33.43 -1.00
N ASN A 8 35.77 -32.22 -0.91
CA ASN A 8 34.47 -31.99 -0.27
C ASN A 8 34.02 -30.53 -0.44
N ALA A 9 32.97 -30.31 -1.22
CA ALA A 9 32.09 -29.16 -1.08
C ALA A 9 31.23 -29.32 0.19
N PRO A 10 30.79 -28.21 0.79
CA PRO A 10 29.35 -27.99 0.75
C PRO A 10 28.97 -26.54 0.38
N GLU A 11 27.89 -26.47 -0.38
CA GLU A 11 27.04 -25.30 -0.59
C GLU A 11 26.45 -24.80 0.73
N THR A 12 26.21 -23.48 0.84
CA THR A 12 24.88 -22.85 1.07
C THR A 12 24.99 -21.51 1.82
N GLY A 13 24.40 -20.47 1.21
CA GLY A 13 23.74 -19.37 1.92
C GLY A 13 24.51 -18.04 2.02
N PRO A 14 24.00 -16.93 1.46
CA PRO A 14 24.50 -15.59 1.79
C PRO A 14 24.04 -15.19 3.20
N THR A 15 25.01 -14.89 4.04
CA THR A 15 24.84 -14.34 5.39
C THR A 15 24.19 -12.94 5.32
N ILE A 16 22.93 -12.85 5.74
CA ILE A 16 22.27 -11.57 6.01
C ILE A 16 22.87 -10.98 7.29
N ILE A 17 23.74 -9.98 7.14
CA ILE A 17 24.23 -9.18 8.25
C ILE A 17 23.14 -8.15 8.60
N ARG A 18 22.36 -8.43 9.66
CA ARG A 18 21.50 -7.42 10.30
C ARG A 18 22.36 -6.59 11.26
N VAL A 19 22.64 -5.34 10.91
CA VAL A 19 23.10 -4.33 11.87
C VAL A 19 21.98 -3.30 12.03
N ASN A 20 21.29 -3.34 13.16
CA ASN A 20 20.48 -2.21 13.63
C ASN A 20 21.40 -1.24 14.37
N PRO A 21 21.57 0.03 13.94
CA PRO A 21 22.09 1.06 14.82
C PRO A 21 20.98 1.56 15.77
N PRO A 22 21.30 1.90 17.03
CA PRO A 22 20.34 2.40 18.00
C PRO A 22 19.92 3.85 17.70
N ASN A 23 18.61 4.11 17.87
CA ASN A 23 17.98 5.43 17.80
C ASN A 23 18.54 6.37 18.91
N PRO A 24 19.12 7.54 18.59
CA PRO A 24 19.82 8.39 19.55
C PRO A 24 18.95 9.37 20.37
N TRP A 25 17.63 9.20 20.45
CA TRP A 25 16.77 10.14 21.19
C TRP A 25 15.86 9.44 22.20
N LYS A 26 16.35 9.21 23.43
CA LYS A 26 15.50 9.00 24.62
C LYS A 26 16.11 9.67 25.84
N SER A 27 15.48 10.76 26.29
CA SER A 27 15.60 11.27 27.66
C SER A 27 14.44 10.78 28.52
N ALA A 28 14.74 10.57 29.79
CA ALA A 28 13.95 9.84 30.77
C ALA A 28 12.72 10.60 31.28
N SER A 29 11.66 9.85 31.64
CA SER A 29 10.74 10.28 32.69
C SER A 29 10.18 9.10 33.49
N TYR A 30 9.91 9.43 34.75
CA TYR A 30 9.78 8.58 35.92
C TYR A 30 8.43 7.84 36.03
N SER A 31 8.50 6.72 36.76
CA SER A 31 7.43 5.86 37.29
C SER A 31 6.56 6.53 38.38
N SER A 32 5.30 6.09 38.51
CA SER A 32 4.81 5.29 39.65
C SER A 32 3.28 5.00 39.63
N PRO A 33 2.79 3.99 40.40
CA PRO A 33 1.68 3.10 40.01
C PRO A 33 0.47 3.12 40.98
N SER A 34 -0.63 2.43 40.62
CA SER A 34 -1.58 1.74 41.53
C SER A 34 -2.76 1.18 40.71
N SER A 35 -3.61 0.23 41.12
CA SER A 35 -3.50 -0.98 41.95
C SER A 35 -4.87 -1.69 41.92
N SER A 36 -4.89 -3.02 41.80
CA SER A 36 -5.92 -3.95 42.34
C SER A 36 -7.35 -3.86 41.74
N SER A 37 -8.22 -4.88 41.73
CA SER A 37 -8.28 -6.15 42.46
C SER A 37 -9.20 -7.16 41.73
N SER A 38 -8.93 -8.43 42.04
CA SER A 38 -9.67 -9.68 41.81
C SER A 38 -11.17 -9.69 42.18
N ARG A 39 -11.96 -10.61 41.58
CA ARG A 39 -12.52 -11.78 42.30
C ARG A 39 -13.27 -12.79 41.42
N HIS A 40 -13.20 -14.03 41.91
CA HIS A 40 -13.69 -15.32 41.40
C HIS A 40 -15.18 -15.61 41.67
N HIS A 41 -15.77 -16.55 40.90
CA HIS A 41 -16.35 -17.85 41.33
C HIS A 41 -17.26 -18.39 40.20
N ARG A 42 -17.01 -19.55 39.56
CA ARG A 42 -16.98 -20.98 39.96
C ARG A 42 -18.37 -21.67 39.98
N LEU A 43 -18.57 -22.49 38.95
CA LEU A 43 -19.21 -23.83 38.83
C LEU A 43 -20.67 -24.11 39.21
N SER A 44 -21.30 -24.84 38.27
CA SER A 44 -22.55 -25.60 38.22
C SER A 44 -22.71 -26.67 39.33
N PRO A 45 -23.88 -27.32 39.48
CA PRO A 45 -24.24 -28.47 38.62
C PRO A 45 -25.76 -28.71 38.33
N HIS A 46 -26.00 -29.59 37.34
CA HIS A 46 -27.28 -30.25 36.98
C HIS A 46 -27.86 -31.16 38.09
N PRO A 47 -29.12 -31.63 37.97
CA PRO A 47 -29.34 -32.99 37.42
C PRO A 47 -30.65 -33.23 36.62
N ASN A 48 -30.53 -34.17 35.67
CA ASN A 48 -31.38 -35.33 35.31
C ASN A 48 -32.88 -35.22 35.01
N GLY A 49 -33.27 -35.84 33.88
CA GLY A 49 -34.63 -36.31 33.60
C GLY A 49 -34.71 -37.19 32.35
N ILE A 50 -34.76 -38.50 32.55
CA ILE A 50 -34.89 -39.58 31.55
C ILE A 50 -36.38 -39.91 31.37
N SER A 51 -36.87 -40.14 30.13
CA SER A 51 -37.73 -41.30 29.82
C SER A 51 -37.88 -41.54 28.32
N MET A 52 -37.56 -42.77 27.92
CA MET A 52 -37.90 -43.42 26.64
C MET A 52 -39.36 -43.88 26.60
N ILE A 53 -39.83 -44.26 25.39
CA ILE A 53 -40.65 -45.46 25.01
C ILE A 53 -41.52 -45.08 23.78
N LEU A 54 -41.77 -45.88 22.72
CA LEU A 54 -41.20 -47.07 22.05
C LEU A 54 -42.23 -47.45 20.95
N ARG A 55 -41.78 -48.03 19.81
CA ARG A 55 -42.51 -48.96 18.88
C ARG A 55 -43.51 -48.37 17.87
N ARG A 56 -43.73 -48.89 16.64
CA ARG A 56 -43.21 -50.06 15.88
C ARG A 56 -43.62 -49.92 14.36
N TRP A 57 -42.67 -50.21 13.45
CA TRP A 57 -42.72 -51.00 12.19
C TRP A 57 -43.91 -50.90 11.20
N PHE A 58 -43.62 -50.66 9.90
CA PHE A 58 -43.97 -51.54 8.76
C PHE A 58 -43.20 -51.15 7.47
N PHE A 59 -42.76 -52.16 6.72
CA PHE A 59 -42.02 -52.09 5.45
C PHE A 59 -42.93 -51.78 4.25
N ILE A 60 -42.52 -50.87 3.35
CA ILE A 60 -42.79 -50.97 1.91
C ILE A 60 -41.54 -50.52 1.16
N ALA A 61 -41.02 -51.41 0.30
CA ALA A 61 -39.94 -51.16 -0.64
C ALA A 61 -40.47 -50.41 -1.87
N ALA A 62 -39.79 -49.32 -2.25
CA ALA A 62 -39.85 -48.76 -3.59
C ALA A 62 -38.45 -48.28 -3.96
N ALA A 63 -37.85 -48.98 -4.92
CA ALA A 63 -36.56 -48.66 -5.50
C ALA A 63 -36.66 -47.36 -6.29
N VAL A 64 -35.93 -46.33 -5.85
CA VAL A 64 -35.51 -45.21 -6.70
C VAL A 64 -34.01 -45.35 -6.87
N VAL A 65 -33.61 -45.75 -8.06
CA VAL A 65 -32.21 -45.74 -8.50
C VAL A 65 -31.81 -44.28 -8.68
N VAL A 66 -31.16 -43.70 -7.66
CA VAL A 66 -30.31 -42.52 -7.84
C VAL A 66 -28.90 -43.06 -8.01
N ALA A 67 -28.33 -42.84 -9.19
CA ALA A 67 -26.93 -43.13 -9.47
C ALA A 67 -26.04 -42.32 -8.54
N ALA A 68 -25.59 -42.94 -7.45
CA ALA A 68 -24.48 -42.45 -6.65
C ALA A 68 -23.19 -42.68 -7.46
N LEU A 69 -22.89 -41.75 -8.37
CA LEU A 69 -21.53 -41.51 -8.80
C LEU A 69 -20.76 -41.08 -7.56
N GLY A 70 -20.06 -42.05 -6.95
CA GLY A 70 -19.14 -41.80 -5.86
C GLY A 70 -18.03 -40.89 -6.36
N THR A 71 -18.18 -39.59 -6.14
CA THR A 71 -17.06 -38.66 -6.14
C THR A 71 -16.26 -38.99 -4.89
N ARG A 72 -15.17 -39.73 -5.08
CA ARG A 72 -14.05 -39.68 -4.15
C ARG A 72 -13.71 -38.20 -4.02
N SER A 73 -14.02 -37.62 -2.86
CA SER A 73 -13.47 -36.34 -2.45
C SER A 73 -11.96 -36.54 -2.41
N ALA A 74 -11.31 -36.23 -3.53
CA ALA A 74 -9.90 -35.98 -3.53
C ALA A 74 -9.75 -34.71 -2.70
N CYS A 75 -9.37 -34.90 -1.44
CA CYS A 75 -8.68 -33.88 -0.67
C CYS A 75 -7.29 -33.71 -1.31
N ALA A 76 -7.27 -33.27 -2.56
CA ALA A 76 -6.14 -32.56 -3.11
C ALA A 76 -6.47 -31.11 -2.77
N ALA A 77 -5.92 -30.63 -1.65
CA ALA A 77 -5.39 -29.29 -1.70
C ALA A 77 -4.41 -29.34 -2.88
N GLU A 78 -4.87 -28.94 -4.06
CA GLU A 78 -3.97 -28.42 -5.07
C GLU A 78 -3.17 -27.38 -4.30
N ALA A 79 -1.92 -27.72 -4.01
CA ALA A 79 -0.93 -26.73 -3.67
C ALA A 79 -1.12 -25.67 -4.74
N ALA A 80 -1.67 -24.52 -4.32
CA ALA A 80 -1.75 -23.37 -5.18
C ALA A 80 -0.37 -23.28 -5.83
N ASP A 81 -0.37 -23.37 -7.16
CA ASP A 81 0.84 -23.23 -7.93
C ASP A 81 1.62 -22.09 -7.30
N ALA A 82 2.86 -22.35 -6.89
CA ALA A 82 3.74 -21.31 -6.38
C ALA A 82 4.16 -20.47 -7.59
N GLY A 83 3.17 -19.90 -8.28
CA GLY A 83 3.34 -18.90 -9.31
C GLY A 83 4.10 -17.76 -8.67
N ASP A 84 5.12 -17.29 -9.40
CA ASP A 84 6.07 -16.31 -8.92
C ASP A 84 5.32 -15.14 -8.26
N ALA A 85 5.62 -14.89 -6.99
CA ALA A 85 4.92 -13.87 -6.21
C ALA A 85 5.06 -12.52 -6.95
N PRO A 86 3.96 -11.76 -7.18
CA PRO A 86 4.03 -10.54 -7.95
C PRO A 86 5.02 -9.57 -7.30
N HIS A 87 5.82 -8.90 -8.12
CA HIS A 87 6.91 -8.04 -7.68
C HIS A 87 6.49 -6.57 -7.68
N VAL A 88 6.42 -5.96 -6.49
CA VAL A 88 6.17 -4.53 -6.32
C VAL A 88 7.47 -3.79 -6.02
N VAL A 89 7.79 -2.78 -6.83
CA VAL A 89 8.94 -1.91 -6.59
C VAL A 89 8.47 -0.56 -6.03
N PHE A 90 8.94 -0.22 -4.84
CA PHE A 90 8.75 1.08 -4.22
C PHE A 90 9.94 1.98 -4.56
N VAL A 91 9.68 3.05 -5.30
CA VAL A 91 10.66 4.09 -5.60
C VAL A 91 10.42 5.25 -4.64
N THR A 92 11.24 5.31 -3.59
CA THR A 92 11.20 6.39 -2.60
C THR A 92 12.17 7.50 -3.00
N GLY A 93 12.07 8.64 -2.32
CA GLY A 93 12.82 9.84 -2.66
C GLY A 93 11.91 11.05 -2.61
N ASP A 94 11.09 11.13 -1.58
CA ASP A 94 10.44 12.36 -1.17
C ASP A 94 11.20 12.90 0.06
N ASP A 95 11.48 14.20 0.05
CA ASP A 95 12.24 14.87 1.11
C ASP A 95 11.36 15.64 2.11
N GLU A 96 10.04 15.58 1.96
CA GLU A 96 9.06 16.32 2.77
C GLU A 96 8.27 15.43 3.72
N TYR A 97 7.92 14.20 3.30
CA TYR A 97 7.02 13.28 4.01
C TYR A 97 7.66 11.94 4.37
N SER A 98 8.99 11.84 4.34
CA SER A 98 9.75 10.69 4.83
C SER A 98 9.33 9.36 4.19
N SER A 99 9.23 9.36 2.85
CA SER A 99 8.95 8.15 2.05
C SER A 99 9.83 6.93 2.42
N GLU A 100 11.06 7.18 2.84
CA GLU A 100 12.05 6.18 3.29
C GLU A 100 11.65 5.45 4.58
N LEU A 101 10.63 5.92 5.30
CA LEU A 101 10.09 5.28 6.51
C LEU A 101 8.74 4.62 6.24
N SER A 102 7.85 5.29 5.50
CA SER A 102 6.48 4.81 5.25
C SER A 102 6.42 3.68 4.22
N MET A 103 7.23 3.74 3.17
CA MET A 103 7.19 2.74 2.10
C MET A 103 7.74 1.37 2.53
N PRO A 104 8.84 1.26 3.31
CA PRO A 104 9.26 -0.03 3.89
C PRO A 104 8.21 -0.66 4.81
N MET A 105 7.48 0.16 5.57
CA MET A 105 6.38 -0.32 6.42
C MET A 105 5.27 -0.95 5.57
N LEU A 106 4.85 -0.27 4.51
CA LEU A 106 3.82 -0.78 3.61
C LEU A 106 4.28 -2.04 2.85
N ALA A 107 5.54 -2.05 2.41
CA ALA A 107 6.17 -3.20 1.78
C ALA A 107 6.14 -4.43 2.70
N ALA A 108 6.51 -4.28 3.97
CA ALA A 108 6.47 -5.37 4.95
C ALA A 108 5.06 -5.93 5.18
N ILE A 109 4.02 -5.08 5.14
CA ILE A 109 2.62 -5.53 5.19
C ILE A 109 2.29 -6.42 3.98
N LEU A 110 2.64 -5.97 2.77
CA LEU A 110 2.38 -6.71 1.53
C LEU A 110 3.09 -8.07 1.50
N GLU A 111 4.37 -8.11 1.89
CA GLU A 111 5.14 -9.35 1.97
C GLU A 111 4.51 -10.33 2.95
N LYS A 112 4.23 -9.86 4.18
CA LYS A 112 3.80 -10.74 5.26
C LYS A 112 2.38 -11.26 5.10
N ARG A 113 1.48 -10.42 4.56
CA ARG A 113 0.03 -10.67 4.59
C ARG A 113 -0.54 -11.05 3.22
N TYR A 114 0.13 -10.66 2.13
CA TYR A 114 -0.41 -10.80 0.77
C TYR A 114 0.48 -11.61 -0.18
N GLY A 115 1.64 -12.10 0.29
CA GLY A 115 2.54 -12.92 -0.52
C GLY A 115 3.04 -12.17 -1.75
N VAL A 116 3.28 -10.87 -1.61
CA VAL A 116 3.84 -9.99 -2.65
C VAL A 116 5.33 -9.88 -2.42
N LYS A 117 6.15 -10.05 -3.46
CA LYS A 117 7.58 -9.77 -3.39
C LYS A 117 7.78 -8.25 -3.46
N THR A 118 8.62 -7.67 -2.61
CA THR A 118 8.87 -6.22 -2.65
C THR A 118 10.35 -5.86 -2.80
N THR A 119 10.60 -4.74 -3.49
CA THR A 119 11.89 -4.05 -3.47
C THR A 119 11.64 -2.60 -3.10
N VAL A 120 12.40 -2.06 -2.13
CA VAL A 120 12.32 -0.64 -1.76
C VAL A 120 13.63 0.04 -2.11
N LEU A 121 13.56 1.04 -2.99
CA LEU A 121 14.68 1.82 -3.49
C LEU A 121 14.70 3.20 -2.83
N TYR A 122 15.89 3.70 -2.50
CA TYR A 122 16.08 4.94 -1.75
C TYR A 122 16.95 5.92 -2.52
N ALA A 123 16.78 7.20 -2.23
CA ALA A 123 17.72 8.22 -2.68
C ALA A 123 19.03 8.09 -1.88
N GLU A 124 20.17 8.08 -2.59
CA GLU A 124 21.50 7.88 -2.03
C GLU A 124 22.49 8.93 -2.54
N ASN A 125 23.37 9.39 -1.63
CA ASN A 125 24.47 10.28 -1.97
C ASN A 125 25.62 9.55 -2.69
N ASP A 126 26.68 10.28 -3.04
CA ASP A 126 27.86 9.76 -3.73
C ASP A 126 28.66 8.69 -2.94
N LYS A 127 28.38 8.55 -1.64
CA LYS A 127 28.97 7.53 -0.76
C LYS A 127 28.10 6.29 -0.60
N GLY A 128 26.92 6.25 -1.23
CA GLY A 128 25.93 5.18 -1.06
C GLY A 128 25.19 5.24 0.29
N GLU A 129 25.15 6.41 0.92
CA GLU A 129 24.37 6.63 2.15
C GLU A 129 23.01 7.22 1.77
N ARG A 130 21.96 6.84 2.51
CA ARG A 130 20.61 7.40 2.30
C ARG A 130 20.63 8.90 2.54
N ASP A 131 20.21 9.65 1.53
CA ASP A 131 20.10 11.10 1.57
C ASP A 131 18.83 11.51 0.83
N ARG A 132 17.88 12.05 1.58
CA ARG A 132 16.60 12.48 1.04
C ARG A 132 16.73 13.61 0.02
N HIS A 133 17.83 14.35 -0.05
CA HIS A 133 18.04 15.40 -1.06
C HIS A 133 18.90 14.94 -2.24
N ALA A 134 19.38 13.69 -2.24
CA ALA A 134 20.23 13.19 -3.30
C ALA A 134 19.47 12.95 -4.61
N ASN A 135 20.16 13.15 -5.72
CA ASN A 135 19.63 12.99 -7.07
C ASN A 135 20.02 11.66 -7.69
N SER A 136 20.19 10.61 -6.89
CA SER A 136 20.46 9.26 -7.38
C SER A 136 19.62 8.26 -6.61
N ILE A 137 19.00 7.31 -7.30
CA ILE A 137 18.28 6.18 -6.73
C ILE A 137 18.84 4.90 -7.38
N PRO A 138 19.87 4.28 -6.79
CA PRO A 138 20.41 3.02 -7.28
C PRO A 138 19.38 1.89 -7.24
N GLY A 139 19.52 0.90 -8.13
CA GLY A 139 18.64 -0.28 -8.17
C GLY A 139 17.37 -0.12 -9.02
N LEU A 140 17.21 1.01 -9.74
CA LEU A 140 16.04 1.27 -10.59
C LEU A 140 15.85 0.25 -11.71
N GLU A 141 16.89 -0.50 -12.09
CA GLU A 141 16.78 -1.64 -13.01
C GLU A 141 15.82 -2.74 -12.51
N ALA A 142 15.51 -2.78 -11.20
CA ALA A 142 14.48 -3.66 -10.65
C ALA A 142 13.08 -3.38 -11.24
N LEU A 143 12.83 -2.18 -11.77
CA LEU A 143 11.59 -1.85 -12.47
C LEU A 143 11.41 -2.68 -13.75
N ARG A 144 12.47 -3.22 -14.34
CA ARG A 144 12.36 -4.03 -15.57
C ARG A 144 11.50 -5.27 -15.36
N ASP A 145 11.57 -5.86 -14.18
CA ASP A 145 10.87 -7.10 -13.82
C ASP A 145 9.67 -6.89 -12.88
N ALA A 146 9.37 -5.63 -12.52
CA ALA A 146 8.27 -5.32 -11.60
C ALA A 146 6.89 -5.51 -12.26
N ASP A 147 5.93 -6.02 -11.50
CA ASP A 147 4.52 -6.11 -11.89
C ASP A 147 3.75 -4.82 -11.54
N LEU A 148 4.22 -4.08 -10.53
CA LEU A 148 3.66 -2.79 -10.13
C LEU A 148 4.76 -1.89 -9.55
N ALA A 149 4.72 -0.59 -9.87
CA ALA A 149 5.59 0.40 -9.26
C ALA A 149 4.80 1.36 -8.37
N VAL A 150 5.35 1.62 -7.18
CA VAL A 150 4.87 2.64 -6.25
C VAL A 150 5.84 3.81 -6.29
N PHE A 151 5.39 4.99 -6.70
CA PHE A 151 6.20 6.20 -6.70
C PHE A 151 5.81 7.09 -5.52
N TYR A 152 6.81 7.42 -4.69
CA TYR A 152 6.73 8.47 -3.68
C TYR A 152 8.01 9.31 -3.74
N MET A 153 8.06 10.17 -4.75
CA MET A 153 9.23 10.97 -5.11
C MET A 153 8.94 12.46 -5.11
N ARG A 154 9.96 13.30 -4.96
CA ARG A 154 9.87 14.77 -4.99
C ARG A 154 11.11 15.38 -5.62
N PHE A 155 10.90 16.28 -6.59
CA PHE A 155 11.92 17.18 -7.15
C PHE A 155 13.26 16.55 -7.56
N ARG A 156 13.24 15.30 -8.03
CA ARG A 156 14.47 14.61 -8.43
C ARG A 156 15.04 15.15 -9.73
N GLN A 157 16.37 15.19 -9.79
CA GLN A 157 17.16 15.48 -10.98
C GLN A 157 18.06 14.26 -11.28
N LEU A 158 17.43 13.11 -11.51
CA LEU A 158 18.14 11.84 -11.68
C LEU A 158 19.07 11.87 -12.92
N PRO A 159 20.21 11.17 -12.88
CA PRO A 159 20.97 10.85 -14.08
C PRO A 159 20.08 10.23 -15.15
N GLN A 160 20.41 10.48 -16.42
CA GLN A 160 19.58 10.03 -17.56
C GLN A 160 19.29 8.53 -17.52
N GLU A 161 20.27 7.70 -17.17
CA GLU A 161 20.09 6.23 -17.12
C GLU A 161 19.02 5.82 -16.08
N GLN A 162 18.96 6.51 -14.94
CA GLN A 162 17.96 6.25 -13.90
C GLN A 162 16.58 6.78 -14.29
N LEU A 163 16.53 7.98 -14.88
CA LEU A 163 15.30 8.52 -15.45
C LEU A 163 14.72 7.57 -16.52
N ASP A 164 15.57 6.99 -17.36
CA ASP A 164 15.16 6.05 -18.41
C ASP A 164 14.49 4.80 -17.85
N GLU A 165 14.94 4.25 -16.71
CA GLU A 165 14.28 3.09 -16.09
C GLU A 165 12.85 3.43 -15.65
N ILE A 166 12.64 4.61 -15.05
CA ILE A 166 11.31 5.07 -14.63
C ILE A 166 10.41 5.30 -15.85
N VAL A 167 10.93 5.97 -16.88
CA VAL A 167 10.18 6.28 -18.10
C VAL A 167 9.80 4.98 -18.82
N LYS A 168 10.74 4.06 -19.03
CA LYS A 168 10.47 2.77 -19.68
C LYS A 168 9.45 1.94 -18.90
N TYR A 169 9.53 1.95 -17.56
CA TYR A 169 8.50 1.31 -16.73
C TYR A 169 7.14 1.94 -16.98
N ALA A 170 7.03 3.26 -16.89
CA ALA A 170 5.75 3.93 -16.99
C ALA A 170 5.13 3.76 -18.38
N GLU A 171 5.95 3.79 -19.44
CA GLU A 171 5.55 3.56 -20.83
C GLU A 171 5.20 2.10 -21.14
N SER A 172 5.62 1.14 -20.32
CA SER A 172 5.32 -0.29 -20.53
C SER A 172 3.84 -0.65 -20.32
N GLY A 173 3.03 0.27 -19.81
CA GLY A 173 1.62 0.04 -19.52
C GLY A 173 1.36 -0.78 -18.26
N ARG A 174 2.40 -1.10 -17.48
CA ARG A 174 2.26 -1.79 -16.20
C ARG A 174 1.70 -0.88 -15.11
N PRO A 175 0.97 -1.42 -14.12
CA PRO A 175 0.31 -0.66 -13.07
C PRO A 175 1.22 0.33 -12.33
N ILE A 176 0.65 1.49 -11.96
CA ILE A 176 1.32 2.54 -11.19
C ILE A 176 0.47 2.94 -9.98
N VAL A 177 1.12 3.07 -8.83
CA VAL A 177 0.57 3.73 -7.63
C VAL A 177 1.41 4.96 -7.33
N GLY A 178 0.83 6.15 -7.46
CA GLY A 178 1.51 7.41 -7.16
C GLY A 178 1.02 8.04 -5.86
N LEU A 179 1.96 8.52 -5.06
CA LEU A 179 1.67 9.25 -3.85
C LEU A 179 2.23 10.66 -3.94
N ARG A 180 1.39 11.60 -3.54
CA ARG A 180 1.77 12.89 -3.00
C ARG A 180 2.61 13.71 -3.96
N THR A 181 3.85 13.90 -3.58
CA THR A 181 4.82 14.72 -4.27
C THR A 181 5.21 14.14 -5.62
N SER A 182 4.78 12.91 -5.93
CA SER A 182 4.94 12.34 -7.27
C SER A 182 4.19 13.15 -8.34
N SER A 183 3.24 14.02 -7.97
CA SER A 183 2.69 15.06 -8.86
C SER A 183 3.74 16.10 -9.32
N HIS A 184 4.91 16.10 -8.69
CA HIS A 184 6.10 16.90 -8.98
C HIS A 184 7.36 16.06 -8.68
N ALA A 185 7.36 14.81 -9.17
CA ALA A 185 8.45 13.86 -8.94
C ALA A 185 9.82 14.38 -9.41
N PHE A 186 9.83 15.20 -10.46
CA PHE A 186 11.03 15.73 -11.11
C PHE A 186 11.07 17.26 -11.06
N ASN A 187 12.29 17.82 -11.05
CA ASN A 187 12.53 19.26 -11.16
C ASN A 187 13.84 19.56 -11.90
N TYR A 188 13.97 19.08 -13.14
CA TYR A 188 15.13 19.35 -13.98
C TYR A 188 15.18 20.82 -14.41
N PRO A 189 16.37 21.46 -14.39
CA PRO A 189 16.53 22.88 -14.67
C PRO A 189 16.48 23.26 -16.16
N GLY A 190 16.53 22.28 -17.08
CA GLY A 190 16.53 22.55 -18.51
C GLY A 190 16.40 21.31 -19.40
N PRO A 191 16.36 21.52 -20.72
CA PRO A 191 16.10 20.46 -21.68
C PRO A 191 17.27 19.49 -21.87
N PRO A 192 16.99 18.25 -22.31
CA PRO A 192 15.67 17.72 -22.65
C PRO A 192 14.87 17.15 -21.46
N GLN A 193 15.43 17.12 -20.25
CA GLN A 193 14.82 16.42 -19.11
C GLN A 193 13.71 17.22 -18.42
N ASP A 194 13.74 18.54 -18.46
CA ASP A 194 12.70 19.44 -17.91
C ASP A 194 11.28 19.12 -18.37
N ARG A 195 11.10 18.55 -19.56
CA ARG A 195 9.79 18.06 -20.04
C ARG A 195 9.13 17.10 -19.06
N TRP A 196 9.91 16.24 -18.39
CA TRP A 196 9.40 15.25 -17.44
C TRP A 196 8.83 15.85 -16.16
N ASN A 197 9.19 17.10 -15.84
CA ASN A 197 8.62 17.82 -14.70
C ASN A 197 7.09 17.94 -14.83
N ALA A 198 6.58 18.06 -16.06
CA ALA A 198 5.15 18.12 -16.35
C ALA A 198 4.62 16.85 -17.02
N GLU A 199 5.35 16.30 -18.01
CA GLU A 199 4.88 15.16 -18.81
C GLU A 199 4.58 13.94 -17.94
N PHE A 200 5.46 13.58 -17.00
CA PHE A 200 5.27 12.39 -16.16
C PHE A 200 4.00 12.49 -15.29
N PRO A 201 3.86 13.47 -14.38
CA PRO A 201 2.70 13.53 -13.51
C PRO A 201 1.38 13.80 -14.26
N MET A 202 1.40 14.59 -15.33
CA MET A 202 0.20 14.83 -16.14
C MET A 202 -0.21 13.58 -16.92
N THR A 203 0.73 12.84 -17.48
CA THR A 203 0.42 11.63 -18.28
C THR A 203 -0.14 10.52 -17.42
N TYR A 204 0.46 10.24 -16.27
CA TYR A 204 0.07 9.08 -15.46
C TYR A 204 -0.95 9.46 -14.39
N PHE A 205 -0.78 10.58 -13.69
CA PHE A 205 -1.66 10.96 -12.58
C PHE A 205 -2.76 11.95 -12.99
N GLY A 206 -2.67 12.57 -14.17
CA GLY A 206 -3.64 13.57 -14.62
C GLY A 206 -3.51 14.90 -13.86
N HIS A 207 -2.50 15.06 -13.01
CA HIS A 207 -2.34 16.23 -12.16
C HIS A 207 -0.87 16.49 -11.87
N LYS A 208 -0.48 17.76 -11.99
CA LYS A 208 0.80 18.30 -11.51
C LYS A 208 0.59 19.19 -10.31
N TRP A 209 1.61 19.35 -9.48
CA TRP A 209 1.58 20.26 -8.33
C TRP A 209 1.18 21.69 -8.68
N ILE A 210 0.30 22.27 -7.85
CA ILE A 210 -0.14 23.68 -7.93
C ILE A 210 0.20 24.37 -6.61
N SER A 211 -0.49 23.99 -5.53
CA SER A 211 -0.31 24.49 -4.17
C SER A 211 -1.03 23.60 -3.16
N HIS A 212 -0.99 23.97 -1.87
CA HIS A 212 -1.76 23.33 -0.81
C HIS A 212 -2.30 24.37 0.17
N TYR A 213 -3.27 23.96 0.99
CA TYR A 213 -3.91 24.81 2.00
C TYR A 213 -3.05 25.09 3.26
N GLY A 214 -1.71 25.08 3.12
CA GLY A 214 -0.76 25.48 4.17
C GLY A 214 -0.30 24.37 5.12
N HIS A 215 0.93 24.50 5.62
CA HIS A 215 1.63 23.49 6.44
C HIS A 215 1.07 23.36 7.88
N GLY A 216 0.40 24.39 8.39
CA GLY A 216 -0.18 24.40 9.75
C GLY A 216 -1.61 23.89 9.84
N ASN A 217 -2.09 23.20 8.80
CA ASN A 217 -3.48 22.78 8.66
C ASN A 217 -3.56 21.26 8.43
N THR A 218 -4.74 20.69 8.58
CA THR A 218 -5.01 19.26 8.39
C THR A 218 -6.13 19.06 7.38
N THR A 219 -6.45 17.82 7.05
CA THR A 219 -7.51 17.49 6.09
C THR A 219 -8.53 16.55 6.72
N GLU A 220 -9.80 16.85 6.52
CA GLU A 220 -10.86 15.87 6.72
C GLU A 220 -11.18 15.22 5.37
N ALA A 221 -10.87 13.93 5.22
CA ALA A 221 -11.08 13.18 3.99
C ALA A 221 -12.41 12.41 4.01
N TYR A 222 -13.06 12.32 2.86
CA TYR A 222 -14.34 11.65 2.66
C TYR A 222 -14.27 10.73 1.46
N VAL A 223 -14.82 9.53 1.60
CA VAL A 223 -15.09 8.67 0.45
C VAL A 223 -16.25 9.28 -0.36
N VAL A 224 -16.08 9.38 -1.68
CA VAL A 224 -17.12 9.88 -2.57
C VAL A 224 -18.28 8.88 -2.62
N GLU A 225 -19.46 9.32 -2.18
CA GLU A 225 -20.70 8.54 -2.31
C GLU A 225 -21.12 8.47 -3.78
N SER A 226 -21.07 7.29 -4.38
CA SER A 226 -21.59 6.99 -5.72
C SER A 226 -22.02 5.53 -5.78
N GLU A 227 -22.89 5.13 -6.72
CA GLU A 227 -23.22 3.70 -6.88
C GLU A 227 -21.97 2.87 -7.21
N ALA A 228 -21.02 3.45 -7.96
CA ALA A 228 -19.71 2.87 -8.23
C ALA A 228 -18.84 2.68 -6.97
N LYS A 229 -19.14 3.36 -5.85
CA LYS A 229 -18.47 3.16 -4.54
C LYS A 229 -18.77 1.79 -3.96
N ALA A 230 -20.00 1.30 -4.08
CA ALA A 230 -20.46 0.08 -3.40
C ALA A 230 -19.65 -1.15 -3.82
N ASP A 231 -19.24 -1.19 -5.09
CA ASP A 231 -18.51 -2.32 -5.67
C ASP A 231 -17.01 -2.07 -5.83
N ASN A 232 -16.51 -0.87 -5.54
CA ASN A 232 -15.10 -0.55 -5.76
C ASN A 232 -14.19 -1.31 -4.79
N PRO A 233 -13.34 -2.23 -5.27
CA PRO A 233 -12.47 -3.04 -4.41
C PRO A 233 -11.50 -2.19 -3.58
N ILE A 234 -11.05 -1.05 -4.11
CA ILE A 234 -10.11 -0.15 -3.41
C ILE A 234 -10.71 0.40 -2.11
N LEU A 235 -12.04 0.59 -2.08
CA LEU A 235 -12.73 1.23 -0.95
C LEU A 235 -13.26 0.24 0.09
N ARG A 236 -13.12 -1.08 -0.13
CA ARG A 236 -13.57 -2.09 0.84
C ARG A 236 -12.84 -1.94 2.18
N GLY A 237 -13.62 -1.80 3.25
CA GLY A 237 -13.14 -1.58 4.63
C GLY A 237 -12.43 -0.24 4.88
N VAL A 238 -12.41 0.68 3.91
CA VAL A 238 -11.90 2.04 4.12
C VAL A 238 -12.98 2.85 4.84
N ALA A 239 -12.60 3.55 5.91
CA ALA A 239 -13.52 4.39 6.66
C ALA A 239 -14.14 5.47 5.74
N PRO A 240 -15.46 5.74 5.83
CA PRO A 240 -16.12 6.71 4.95
C PRO A 240 -15.63 8.15 5.18
N GLN A 241 -15.06 8.42 6.36
CA GLN A 241 -14.50 9.69 6.76
C GLN A 241 -13.27 9.43 7.63
N GLU A 242 -12.21 10.23 7.47
CA GLU A 242 -10.99 10.13 8.25
C GLU A 242 -10.30 11.51 8.35
N TRP A 243 -9.84 11.86 9.55
CA TRP A 243 -9.01 13.05 9.77
C TRP A 243 -7.55 12.73 9.47
N LEU A 244 -6.84 13.58 8.73
CA LEU A 244 -5.50 13.31 8.18
C LEU A 244 -4.57 14.53 8.36
N ASN A 245 -3.30 14.24 8.61
CA ASN A 245 -2.22 15.21 8.73
C ASN A 245 -1.76 15.72 7.36
N SER A 246 -1.99 14.98 6.27
CA SER A 246 -1.69 15.46 4.92
C SER A 246 -2.35 16.81 4.69
N TRP A 247 -1.57 17.78 4.23
CA TRP A 247 -2.09 19.07 3.80
C TRP A 247 -2.89 18.88 2.53
N LEU A 248 -4.11 19.44 2.48
CA LEU A 248 -4.95 19.32 1.30
C LEU A 248 -4.29 20.05 0.13
N TYR A 249 -4.10 19.32 -0.97
CA TYR A 249 -3.57 19.87 -2.22
C TYR A 249 -4.70 20.58 -2.96
N VAL A 250 -4.40 21.72 -3.58
CA VAL A 250 -5.28 22.33 -4.58
C VAL A 250 -5.13 21.53 -5.86
N VAL A 251 -6.19 20.81 -6.25
CA VAL A 251 -6.19 19.99 -7.46
C VAL A 251 -6.91 20.69 -8.59
N ASN A 252 -7.94 21.47 -8.28
CA ASN A 252 -8.65 22.32 -9.24
C ASN A 252 -8.49 23.79 -8.87
N ASP A 253 -7.71 24.55 -9.64
CA ASP A 253 -7.53 26.00 -9.44
C ASP A 253 -8.34 26.86 -10.43
N GLY A 254 -9.19 26.22 -11.25
CA GLY A 254 -10.03 26.85 -12.27
C GLY A 254 -9.47 26.68 -13.68
N ASP A 255 -8.15 26.81 -13.84
CA ASP A 255 -7.44 26.65 -15.12
C ASP A 255 -6.96 25.20 -15.31
N VAL A 256 -6.54 24.56 -14.22
CA VAL A 256 -6.23 23.13 -14.16
C VAL A 256 -7.44 22.39 -13.61
N LYS A 257 -7.91 21.40 -14.36
CA LYS A 257 -8.96 20.48 -13.93
C LYS A 257 -8.43 19.06 -14.02
N LEU A 258 -8.87 18.23 -13.08
CA LEU A 258 -8.62 16.81 -13.17
C LEU A 258 -9.27 16.26 -14.47
N PRO A 259 -8.54 15.49 -15.29
CA PRO A 259 -9.08 14.93 -16.53
C PRO A 259 -10.33 14.06 -16.30
N GLU A 260 -11.21 13.99 -17.30
CA GLU A 260 -12.47 13.23 -17.21
C GLU A 260 -12.27 11.72 -17.00
N ASP A 261 -11.12 11.19 -17.39
CA ASP A 261 -10.76 9.79 -17.18
C ASP A 261 -10.36 9.46 -15.72
N CYS A 262 -10.23 10.47 -14.86
CA CYS A 262 -9.91 10.32 -13.45
C CYS A 262 -11.18 10.03 -12.64
N LYS A 263 -11.27 8.80 -12.14
CA LYS A 263 -12.38 8.34 -11.29
C LYS A 263 -12.06 8.68 -9.83
N VAL A 264 -12.61 9.79 -9.33
CA VAL A 264 -12.37 10.26 -7.96
C VAL A 264 -13.01 9.32 -6.93
N LEU A 265 -12.20 8.88 -5.97
CA LEU A 265 -12.56 7.97 -4.89
C LEU A 265 -12.70 8.71 -3.56
N LEU A 266 -11.79 9.63 -3.25
CA LEU A 266 -11.81 10.45 -2.04
C LEU A 266 -11.75 11.94 -2.39
N VAL A 267 -12.43 12.75 -1.59
CA VAL A 267 -12.37 14.22 -1.58
C VAL A 267 -12.03 14.71 -0.18
N GLY A 268 -11.51 15.93 -0.05
CA GLY A 268 -11.06 16.47 1.24
C GLY A 268 -11.48 17.91 1.45
N ASP A 269 -11.71 18.26 2.71
CA ASP A 269 -11.85 19.64 3.17
C ASP A 269 -10.61 20.02 4.00
N ALA A 270 -9.99 21.15 3.71
CA ALA A 270 -8.92 21.67 4.57
C ALA A 270 -9.51 22.14 5.91
N THR A 271 -8.82 21.85 7.00
CA THR A 271 -9.24 22.17 8.37
C THR A 271 -8.12 22.91 9.11
N LYS A 272 -8.48 23.96 9.85
CA LYS A 272 -7.49 24.81 10.53
C LYS A 272 -6.81 24.07 11.69
N GLY A 273 -5.49 24.16 11.75
CA GLY A 273 -4.69 23.58 12.83
C GLY A 273 -4.29 22.13 12.61
N THR A 274 -3.51 21.62 13.55
CA THR A 274 -2.84 20.31 13.50
C THR A 274 -3.57 19.22 14.30
N GLU A 275 -4.79 19.51 14.77
CA GLU A 275 -5.60 18.63 15.61
C GLU A 275 -6.97 18.36 14.97
N PRO A 276 -7.62 17.22 15.29
CA PRO A 276 -8.98 16.96 14.84
C PRO A 276 -9.99 18.04 15.29
N GLY A 277 -11.01 18.29 14.47
CA GLY A 277 -12.10 19.21 14.79
C GLY A 277 -11.84 20.68 14.44
N GLY A 278 -10.78 20.98 13.70
CA GLY A 278 -10.52 22.31 13.15
C GLY A 278 -11.64 22.82 12.23
N GLU A 279 -11.81 24.14 12.16
CA GLU A 279 -12.77 24.78 11.25
C GLU A 279 -12.37 24.51 9.79
N LYS A 280 -13.33 24.09 8.96
CA LYS A 280 -13.12 23.88 7.53
C LYS A 280 -12.97 25.20 6.78
N PHE A 281 -12.10 25.24 5.79
CA PHE A 281 -11.91 26.41 4.93
C PHE A 281 -11.43 26.00 3.53
N GLY A 282 -11.44 26.95 2.59
CA GLY A 282 -11.05 26.69 1.20
C GLY A 282 -12.11 25.90 0.43
N ASN A 283 -11.72 25.41 -0.75
CA ASN A 283 -12.56 24.54 -1.55
C ASN A 283 -12.35 23.08 -1.15
N ARG A 284 -13.39 22.27 -1.37
CA ARG A 284 -13.27 20.82 -1.35
C ARG A 284 -12.51 20.36 -2.59
N GLU A 285 -11.50 19.52 -2.40
CA GLU A 285 -10.63 19.06 -3.49
C GLU A 285 -10.67 17.53 -3.64
N PRO A 286 -10.52 17.00 -4.87
CA PRO A 286 -10.17 15.59 -5.08
C PRO A 286 -8.89 15.23 -4.33
N MET A 287 -8.90 14.08 -3.67
CA MET A 287 -7.75 13.57 -2.96
C MET A 287 -7.22 12.28 -3.54
N THR A 288 -8.08 11.37 -3.95
CA THR A 288 -7.66 10.07 -4.45
C THR A 288 -8.47 9.72 -5.66
N TRP A 289 -7.83 9.20 -6.70
CA TRP A 289 -8.51 8.79 -7.92
C TRP A 289 -7.77 7.66 -8.61
N THR A 290 -8.48 6.97 -9.49
CA THR A 290 -7.89 6.01 -10.43
C THR A 290 -8.02 6.47 -11.86
N ARG A 291 -7.17 5.92 -12.72
CA ARG A 291 -7.22 6.05 -14.17
C ARG A 291 -6.97 4.69 -14.80
N GLU A 292 -7.54 4.49 -15.97
CA GLU A 292 -7.37 3.29 -16.81
C GLU A 292 -6.90 3.79 -18.17
N LEU A 293 -5.59 3.74 -18.41
CA LEU A 293 -4.98 4.30 -19.62
C LEU A 293 -4.81 3.21 -20.67
N PRO A 294 -5.24 3.42 -21.93
CA PRO A 294 -4.99 2.47 -23.00
C PRO A 294 -3.49 2.38 -23.30
N THR A 295 -2.96 1.17 -23.44
CA THR A 295 -1.57 0.93 -23.86
C THR A 295 -1.48 0.82 -25.38
N LYS A 296 -0.26 0.89 -25.93
CA LYS A 296 -0.03 0.75 -27.38
C LYS A 296 -0.40 -0.65 -27.88
N GLU A 297 -0.32 -1.63 -26.99
CA GLU A 297 -0.60 -3.05 -27.21
C GLU A 297 -2.10 -3.37 -27.05
N GLY A 298 -2.94 -2.38 -26.72
CA GLY A 298 -4.38 -2.52 -26.55
C GLY A 298 -4.81 -3.08 -25.19
N SER A 299 -3.89 -3.25 -24.25
CA SER A 299 -4.19 -3.52 -22.84
C SER A 299 -4.51 -2.22 -22.09
N VAL A 300 -4.78 -2.32 -20.79
CA VAL A 300 -5.10 -1.18 -19.92
C VAL A 300 -4.07 -1.08 -18.81
N GLN A 301 -3.44 0.09 -18.68
CA GLN A 301 -2.62 0.46 -17.55
C GLN A 301 -3.50 1.00 -16.43
N ARG A 302 -3.50 0.30 -15.29
CA ARG A 302 -4.18 0.72 -14.06
C ARG A 302 -3.30 1.71 -13.31
N VAL A 303 -3.80 2.93 -13.10
CA VAL A 303 -3.11 3.94 -12.30
C VAL A 303 -3.98 4.33 -11.11
N PHE A 304 -3.38 4.32 -9.92
CA PHE A 304 -3.95 4.92 -8.72
C PHE A 304 -3.08 6.12 -8.33
N PHE A 305 -3.71 7.24 -7.98
CA PHE A 305 -3.00 8.37 -7.41
C PHE A 305 -3.72 8.89 -6.19
N THR A 306 -2.95 9.31 -5.19
CA THR A 306 -3.49 9.96 -4.01
C THR A 306 -2.68 11.17 -3.57
N THR A 307 -3.41 12.17 -3.05
CA THR A 307 -2.95 13.28 -2.23
C THR A 307 -3.06 12.99 -0.71
N LEU A 308 -3.10 11.71 -0.28
CA LEU A 308 -2.79 11.16 1.09
C LEU A 308 -1.44 10.40 1.32
N GLY A 309 -0.72 10.65 2.42
CA GLY A 309 0.71 10.24 2.50
C GLY A 309 1.64 10.92 3.50
N HIS A 310 1.18 11.92 4.27
CA HIS A 310 1.97 12.40 5.41
C HIS A 310 2.32 11.22 6.34
N PRO A 311 3.55 11.12 6.88
CA PRO A 311 4.00 9.89 7.55
C PRO A 311 3.11 9.49 8.74
N ARG A 312 2.54 10.47 9.44
CA ARG A 312 1.59 10.23 10.55
C ARG A 312 0.19 9.79 10.12
N ASP A 313 -0.19 9.92 8.85
CA ASP A 313 -1.44 9.36 8.34
C ASP A 313 -1.42 7.84 8.40
N PHE A 314 -0.24 7.25 8.18
CA PHE A 314 -0.05 5.81 8.23
C PHE A 314 -0.12 5.22 9.63
N LEU A 315 -0.24 6.03 10.70
CA LEU A 315 -0.62 5.53 12.02
C LEU A 315 -2.07 5.03 12.01
N LYS A 316 -2.92 5.60 11.16
CA LYS A 316 -4.31 5.20 10.99
C LYS A 316 -4.41 4.00 10.05
N GLU A 317 -5.44 3.20 10.24
CA GLU A 317 -5.65 1.98 9.45
C GLU A 317 -6.17 2.32 8.04
N ALA A 318 -7.08 3.29 7.92
CA ALA A 318 -7.74 3.61 6.65
C ALA A 318 -6.76 4.01 5.53
N PRO A 319 -5.73 4.88 5.73
CA PRO A 319 -4.75 5.19 4.69
C PRO A 319 -3.89 3.99 4.28
N ARG A 320 -3.49 3.15 5.24
CA ARG A 320 -2.73 1.92 4.93
C ARG A 320 -3.58 0.96 4.10
N ARG A 321 -4.82 0.72 4.51
CA ARG A 321 -5.79 -0.14 3.81
C ARG A 321 -6.08 0.38 2.40
N LEU A 322 -6.27 1.68 2.24
CA LEU A 322 -6.49 2.29 0.93
C LEU A 322 -5.33 1.95 -0.03
N LEU A 323 -4.08 2.09 0.42
CA LEU A 323 -2.91 1.80 -0.41
C LEU A 323 -2.72 0.30 -0.68
N VAL A 324 -2.91 -0.56 0.33
CA VAL A 324 -2.84 -2.02 0.13
C VAL A 324 -3.92 -2.47 -0.87
N ASN A 325 -5.16 -2.00 -0.72
CA ASN A 325 -6.22 -2.31 -1.66
C ASN A 325 -5.91 -1.79 -3.07
N ALA A 326 -5.35 -0.58 -3.19
CA ALA A 326 -4.95 -0.01 -4.48
C ALA A 326 -3.84 -0.82 -5.17
N ILE A 327 -2.85 -1.31 -4.41
CA ILE A 327 -1.77 -2.16 -4.94
C ILE A 327 -2.34 -3.51 -5.39
N LEU A 328 -3.18 -4.15 -4.59
CA LEU A 328 -3.82 -5.42 -4.97
C LEU A 328 -4.74 -5.25 -6.19
N TRP A 329 -5.50 -4.16 -6.26
CA TRP A 329 -6.28 -3.82 -7.45
C TRP A 329 -5.38 -3.58 -8.67
N GLY A 330 -4.27 -2.85 -8.52
CA GLY A 330 -3.31 -2.63 -9.61
C GLY A 330 -2.77 -3.95 -10.16
N LEU A 331 -2.46 -4.90 -9.28
CA LEU A 331 -1.98 -6.25 -9.61
C LEU A 331 -3.08 -7.19 -10.16
N GLY A 332 -4.34 -6.75 -10.25
CA GLY A 332 -5.45 -7.61 -10.67
C GLY A 332 -5.81 -8.71 -9.66
N ARG A 333 -5.57 -8.46 -8.37
CA ARG A 333 -5.83 -9.37 -7.25
C ARG A 333 -6.99 -8.91 -6.38
N GLU A 334 -8.07 -8.44 -7.00
CA GLU A 334 -9.27 -7.94 -6.30
C GLU A 334 -9.95 -9.00 -5.40
N GLU A 335 -9.76 -10.28 -5.68
CA GLU A 335 -10.21 -11.41 -4.86
C GLU A 335 -9.49 -11.48 -3.51
N ALA A 336 -8.28 -10.92 -3.42
CA ALA A 336 -7.52 -10.82 -2.18
C ALA A 336 -7.94 -9.62 -1.32
N ILE A 337 -8.95 -8.84 -1.73
CA ILE A 337 -9.48 -7.69 -0.98
C ILE A 337 -10.87 -8.04 -0.39
N PRO A 338 -10.94 -8.44 0.89
CA PRO A 338 -12.20 -8.80 1.55
C PRO A 338 -13.17 -7.61 1.61
N ALA A 339 -14.47 -7.89 1.71
CA ALA A 339 -15.49 -6.83 1.88
C ALA A 339 -15.24 -5.96 3.13
N GLY A 340 -14.73 -6.56 4.21
CA GLY A 340 -14.33 -5.85 5.43
C GLY A 340 -12.99 -5.11 5.34
N GLY A 341 -12.30 -5.18 4.19
CA GLY A 341 -10.99 -4.59 3.95
C GLY A 341 -9.83 -5.54 4.19
N THR A 342 -8.65 -5.10 3.75
CA THR A 342 -7.38 -5.78 3.96
C THR A 342 -6.90 -5.64 5.41
N ASP A 343 -6.19 -6.66 5.89
CA ASP A 343 -5.41 -6.64 7.13
C ASP A 343 -4.14 -5.82 6.87
N VAL A 344 -4.06 -4.68 7.56
CA VAL A 344 -2.94 -3.74 7.43
C VAL A 344 -2.27 -3.48 8.77
N GLU A 345 -2.41 -4.44 9.70
CA GLU A 345 -1.68 -4.41 10.96
C GLU A 345 -0.19 -4.39 10.71
N PHE A 346 0.52 -3.53 11.46
CA PHE A 346 1.94 -3.30 11.26
C PHE A 346 2.75 -4.61 11.35
N VAL A 347 3.78 -4.70 10.52
CA VAL A 347 4.76 -5.76 10.55
C VAL A 347 6.07 -5.17 11.07
N GLY A 348 6.24 -5.22 12.38
CA GLY A 348 7.32 -4.52 13.08
C GLY A 348 6.89 -3.16 13.61
N GLU A 349 7.86 -2.35 14.03
CA GLU A 349 7.63 -1.02 14.59
C GLU A 349 7.59 0.04 13.46
N TYR A 350 6.61 0.94 13.50
CA TYR A 350 6.55 2.12 12.64
C TYR A 350 6.49 3.37 13.50
N VAL A 351 7.57 4.15 13.49
CA VAL A 351 7.70 5.40 14.23
C VAL A 351 7.89 6.53 13.22
N PRO A 352 6.81 7.23 12.82
CA PRO A 352 6.96 8.39 11.94
C PRO A 352 7.63 9.55 12.70
N PRO A 353 8.28 10.50 11.99
CA PRO A 353 8.81 11.69 12.62
C PRO A 353 7.69 12.55 13.23
N ASP A 354 8.11 13.46 14.11
CA ASP A 354 7.24 14.54 14.57
C ASP A 354 6.86 15.45 13.40
N PRO A 355 5.63 16.02 13.40
CA PRO A 355 5.20 16.91 12.32
C PRO A 355 6.12 18.13 12.25
N HIS A 356 6.51 18.50 11.02
CA HIS A 356 7.36 19.65 10.73
C HIS A 356 6.59 20.97 10.76
#